data_AF-A0A9N9LJ91-F1
#
_entry.id   AF-A0A9N9LJ91-F1
#
_cell.length_a   1.000
_cell.length_b   1.000
_cell.length_c   1.000
_cell.angle_alpha   90.00
_cell.angle_beta   90.00
_cell.angle_gamma   90.00
#
_symmetry.space_group_name_H-M   'P 1'
#
loop_
_entity.id
_entity.type
_entity.pdbx_description
1 polymer ?
#
loop_
_entity_poly.entity_id
_entity_poly.type
_entity_poly.pdbx_seq_one_letter_code
_entity_poly.pdbx_strand_id
1 'polypeptide(L)'
;MEGAEKAWDVGEAPESYVKLLKKGIIGVEIEIRSIGGKHKMSQELSERDRKGVIDRFTKIGTDEALKLASIVKERGELKDLKKG
;
A
#
# COMPACT_ATOMS: atom_id res chain seq x y z
N MET A 1 13.60 24.64 10.09
CA MET A 1 14.88 24.35 9.41
C MET A 1 14.61 24.43 7.93
N GLU A 2 14.98 25.55 7.30
CA GLU A 2 15.04 25.60 5.84
C GLU A 2 16.12 24.60 5.39
N GLY A 3 15.76 23.72 4.46
CA GLY A 3 16.74 22.86 3.79
C GLY A 3 17.72 23.69 2.98
N ALA A 4 18.86 23.12 2.60
CA ALA A 4 19.82 23.81 1.73
C ALA A 4 19.12 24.38 0.48
N GLU A 5 19.50 25.59 0.04
CA GLU A 5 18.91 26.30 -1.10
C GLU A 5 18.87 25.48 -2.40
N LYS A 6 19.73 24.46 -2.51
CA LYS A 6 19.81 23.54 -3.63
C LYS A 6 19.80 22.09 -3.13
N ALA A 7 19.11 21.21 -3.87
CA ALA A 7 19.18 19.77 -3.66
C ALA A 7 20.62 19.25 -3.86
N TRP A 8 21.05 18.33 -3.01
CA TRP A 8 22.36 17.70 -3.10
C TRP A 8 22.42 16.75 -4.31
N ASP A 9 23.58 16.69 -4.96
CA ASP A 9 23.83 15.80 -6.09
C ASP A 9 24.98 14.83 -5.77
N VAL A 10 24.86 13.58 -6.22
CA VAL A 10 25.88 12.55 -5.95
C VAL A 10 27.20 12.90 -6.65
N GLY A 11 27.16 13.64 -7.77
CA GLY A 11 28.33 14.12 -8.49
C GLY A 11 29.10 15.24 -7.78
N GLU A 12 28.53 15.86 -6.75
CA GLU A 12 29.25 16.80 -5.87
C GLU A 12 30.23 16.06 -4.93
N ALA A 13 30.09 14.73 -4.76
CA ALA A 13 31.00 13.92 -3.96
C ALA A 13 32.27 13.51 -4.75
N PRO A 14 33.44 13.39 -4.09
CA PRO A 14 34.66 12.89 -4.73
C PRO A 14 34.45 11.51 -5.37
N GLU A 15 34.91 11.34 -6.61
CA GLU A 15 34.68 10.12 -7.38
C GLU A 15 35.26 8.87 -6.69
N SER A 16 36.41 9.00 -6.03
CA SER A 16 37.06 7.93 -5.26
C SER A 16 36.22 7.46 -4.07
N TYR A 17 35.52 8.38 -3.42
CA TYR A 17 34.63 8.10 -2.29
C TYR A 17 33.39 7.31 -2.74
N VAL A 18 32.74 7.75 -3.83
CA VAL A 18 31.60 7.04 -4.42
C VAL A 18 32.02 5.64 -4.89
N LYS A 19 33.19 5.51 -5.53
CA LYS A 19 33.75 4.21 -5.95
C LYS A 19 33.98 3.26 -4.78
N LEU A 20 34.45 3.76 -3.63
CA LEU A 20 34.65 2.95 -2.43
C LEU A 20 33.32 2.45 -1.86
N LEU A 21 32.33 3.35 -1.69
CA LEU A 21 31.02 2.98 -1.16
C LEU A 21 30.30 1.96 -2.05
N LYS A 22 30.39 2.12 -3.38
CA LYS A 22 29.82 1.17 -4.35
C LYS A 22 30.31 -0.26 -4.15
N LYS A 23 31.56 -0.48 -3.68
CA LYS A 23 32.08 -1.83 -3.43
C LYS A 23 31.38 -2.56 -2.28
N GLY A 24 30.78 -1.82 -1.34
CA GLY A 24 30.01 -2.38 -0.23
C GLY A 24 28.52 -2.56 -0.51
N ILE A 25 28.05 -2.15 -1.70
CA ILE A 25 26.63 -2.21 -2.06
C ILE A 25 26.38 -3.46 -2.89
N ILE A 26 25.44 -4.29 -2.44
CA ILE A 26 24.95 -5.42 -3.21
C ILE A 26 23.67 -4.98 -3.94
N GLY A 27 23.73 -4.96 -5.26
CA GLY A 27 22.56 -4.72 -6.10
C GLY A 27 21.69 -5.99 -6.15
N VAL A 28 20.40 -5.85 -5.88
CA VAL A 28 19.42 -6.91 -6.06
C VAL A 28 18.39 -6.45 -7.08
N GLU A 29 18.15 -7.26 -8.10
CA GLU A 29 17.08 -7.04 -9.06
C GLU A 29 15.97 -8.08 -8.83
N ILE A 30 14.73 -7.62 -8.76
CA ILE A 30 13.56 -8.50 -8.59
C ILE A 30 12.68 -8.34 -9.83
N GLU A 31 12.70 -9.35 -10.69
CA GLU A 31 11.80 -9.45 -11.83
C GLU A 31 10.38 -9.78 -11.34
N ILE A 32 9.41 -8.91 -11.63
CA ILE A 32 8.00 -9.17 -11.30
C ILE A 32 7.40 -10.12 -12.34
N ARG A 33 7.27 -11.40 -11.97
CA ARG A 33 6.64 -12.43 -12.84
C ARG A 33 5.13 -12.52 -12.67
N SER A 34 4.65 -12.33 -11.45
CA SER A 34 3.23 -12.30 -11.14
C SER A 34 3.01 -11.55 -9.83
N ILE A 35 1.80 -11.03 -9.66
CA ILE A 35 1.38 -10.38 -8.42
C ILE A 35 0.13 -11.09 -7.93
N GLY A 36 0.21 -11.64 -6.72
CA GLY A 36 -0.93 -12.21 -6.01
C GLY A 36 -1.32 -11.33 -4.84
N GLY A 37 -2.63 -11.13 -4.64
CA GLY A 37 -3.17 -10.39 -3.50
C GLY A 37 -4.37 -11.11 -2.89
N LYS A 38 -4.42 -11.19 -1.56
CA LYS A 38 -5.56 -11.74 -0.82
C LYS A 38 -6.21 -10.65 0.02
N HIS A 39 -7.51 -10.46 -0.17
CA HIS A 39 -8.31 -9.51 0.60
C HIS A 39 -9.18 -10.27 1.58
N LYS A 40 -9.06 -10.01 2.88
CA LYS A 40 -9.96 -10.53 3.92
C LYS A 40 -10.86 -9.41 4.39
N MET A 41 -12.02 -9.30 3.77
CA MET A 41 -12.93 -8.17 3.89
C MET A 41 -14.38 -8.64 4.05
N SER A 42 -14.56 -9.77 4.74
CA SER A 42 -15.87 -10.34 5.06
C SER A 42 -16.72 -10.67 3.84
N GLN A 43 -16.11 -10.97 2.69
CA GLN A 43 -16.86 -11.15 1.45
C GLN A 43 -17.77 -12.40 1.50
N GLU A 44 -17.46 -13.35 2.37
CA GLU A 44 -18.23 -14.58 2.63
C GLU A 44 -19.47 -14.37 3.47
N LEU A 45 -19.57 -13.24 4.17
CA LEU A 45 -20.76 -12.91 4.93
C LEU A 45 -21.91 -12.48 4.02
N SER A 46 -23.13 -12.56 4.57
CA SER A 46 -24.32 -12.03 3.92
C SER A 46 -24.20 -10.52 3.68
N GLU A 47 -24.96 -9.97 2.73
CA GLU A 47 -24.99 -8.53 2.48
C GLU A 47 -25.34 -7.74 3.75
N ARG A 48 -26.29 -8.24 4.54
CA ARG A 48 -26.71 -7.64 5.81
C ARG A 48 -25.56 -7.55 6.81
N ASP A 49 -24.78 -8.62 6.95
CA ASP A 49 -23.68 -8.66 7.89
C ASP A 49 -22.53 -7.76 7.44
N ARG A 50 -22.23 -7.73 6.14
CA ARG A 50 -21.23 -6.79 5.58
C ARG A 50 -21.63 -5.34 5.79
N LYS A 51 -22.93 -5.01 5.63
CA LYS A 51 -23.44 -3.67 5.96
C LYS A 51 -23.20 -3.31 7.42
N GLY A 52 -23.46 -4.24 8.35
CA GLY A 52 -23.16 -4.03 9.78
C GLY A 52 -21.68 -3.75 10.05
N VAL A 53 -20.78 -4.44 9.34
CA VAL A 53 -19.32 -4.22 9.42
C VAL A 53 -18.96 -2.81 8.92
N ILE A 54 -19.47 -2.41 7.74
CA ILE A 54 -19.26 -1.09 7.15
C ILE A 54 -19.76 0.02 8.09
N ASP A 55 -20.98 -0.13 8.62
CA ASP A 55 -21.61 0.85 9.50
C ASP A 55 -20.81 1.03 10.79
N ARG A 56 -20.30 -0.07 11.36
CA ARG A 56 -19.47 0.01 12.57
C ARG A 56 -18.15 0.72 12.31
N PHE A 57 -17.46 0.39 11.22
CA PHE A 57 -16.19 1.06 10.88
C PHE A 57 -16.40 2.53 10.56
N THR A 58 -17.49 2.89 9.88
CA THR A 58 -17.84 4.29 9.62
C THR A 58 -18.06 5.07 10.92
N LYS A 59 -18.70 4.46 11.92
CA LYS A 59 -18.93 5.10 13.24
C LYS A 59 -17.66 5.28 14.08
N ILE A 60 -16.60 4.50 13.83
CA ILE A 60 -15.31 4.69 14.51
C ILE A 60 -14.65 5.99 14.07
N GLY A 61 -14.86 6.41 12.82
CA GLY A 61 -14.57 7.77 12.36
C GLY A 61 -13.08 8.13 12.18
N THR A 62 -12.16 7.19 12.37
CA THR A 62 -10.75 7.40 12.01
C THR A 62 -10.54 7.19 10.51
N ASP A 63 -9.47 7.77 9.96
CA ASP A 63 -9.14 7.63 8.54
C ASP A 63 -8.93 6.17 8.13
N GLU A 64 -8.31 5.37 8.99
CA GLU A 64 -8.10 3.93 8.77
C GLU A 64 -9.42 3.16 8.77
N ALA A 65 -10.33 3.50 9.69
CA ALA A 65 -11.62 2.84 9.79
C ALA A 65 -12.49 3.15 8.57
N LEU A 66 -12.48 4.41 8.10
CA LEU A 66 -13.20 4.82 6.89
C LEU A 66 -12.64 4.14 5.64
N LYS A 67 -11.31 4.03 5.51
CA LYS A 67 -10.66 3.26 4.44
C LYS A 67 -11.03 1.78 4.48
N LEU A 68 -11.10 1.18 5.67
CA LEU A 68 -11.48 -0.22 5.77
C LEU A 68 -12.95 -0.44 5.41
N ALA A 69 -13.85 0.46 5.83
CA ALA A 69 -15.25 0.43 5.44
C ALA A 69 -15.44 0.50 3.92
N SER A 70 -14.70 1.37 3.23
CA SER A 70 -14.77 1.48 1.77
C SER A 70 -14.27 0.21 1.07
N ILE A 71 -13.16 -0.37 1.54
CA ILE A 71 -12.60 -1.61 0.97
C ILE A 71 -13.54 -2.80 1.22
N VAL A 72 -14.19 -2.90 2.38
CA VAL A 72 -15.20 -3.94 2.67
C VAL A 72 -16.38 -3.85 1.70
N LYS A 73 -16.87 -2.63 1.45
CA LYS A 73 -17.93 -2.40 0.48
C LYS A 73 -17.51 -2.84 -0.93
N GLU A 74 -16.42 -2.29 -1.45
CA GLU A 74 -15.92 -2.56 -2.81
C GLU A 74 -15.70 -4.06 -3.03
N ARG A 75 -15.04 -4.74 -2.08
CA ARG A 75 -14.72 -6.18 -2.21
C ARG A 75 -15.95 -7.07 -2.07
N GLY A 76 -16.95 -6.65 -1.31
CA GLY A 76 -18.25 -7.32 -1.24
C GLY A 76 -18.99 -7.26 -2.57
N GLU A 77 -19.14 -6.05 -3.13
CA GLU A 77 -19.81 -5.81 -4.42
C GLU A 77 -19.13 -6.59 -5.55
N LEU A 78 -17.80 -6.56 -5.63
CA LEU A 78 -17.03 -7.33 -6.62
C LEU A 78 -17.23 -8.84 -6.51
N LYS A 79 -17.48 -9.37 -5.30
CA LYS A 79 -17.75 -10.80 -5.13
C LYS A 79 -19.17 -11.15 -5.57
N ASP A 80 -20.13 -10.30 -5.28
CA ASP A 80 -21.52 -10.53 -5.67
C ASP A 80 -21.68 -10.45 -7.20
N LEU A 81 -20.98 -9.51 -7.85
CA LEU A 81 -20.91 -9.40 -9.32
C LEU A 81 -20.31 -10.64 -10.01
N LYS A 82 -19.45 -11.39 -9.32
CA LYS A 82 -18.86 -12.64 -9.85
C LYS A 82 -19.76 -13.86 -9.63
N LYS A 83 -20.83 -13.74 -8.85
CA LYS A 83 -21.78 -14.82 -8.56
C LYS A 83 -23.00 -14.83 -9.49
N GLY A 84 -23.33 -13.69 -10.10
CA GLY A 84 -24.34 -13.57 -11.16
C GLY A 84 -23.73 -13.82 -12.53
#